data_AF-A0A0D2IVU1-F1
#
_entry.id   AF-A0A0D2IVU1-F1
#
_cell.length_a   1.000
_cell.length_b   1.000
_cell.length_c   1.000
_cell.angle_alpha   90.00
_cell.angle_beta   90.00
_cell.angle_gamma   90.00
#
_symmetry.space_group_name_H-M   'P 1'
#
loop_
_entity.id
_entity.type
_entity.pdbx_description
1 polymer ?
#
loop_
_entity_poly.entity_id
_entity_poly.type
_entity_poly.pdbx_seq_one_letter_code
_entity_poly.pdbx_strand_id
1 'polypeptide(L)'
;MRIGTPEYMGPELISGRSGYDGKKVDVWASGVLLFVLLLGMFPFEMEDENYVNTAGLYSIWIQQVRTSWQENPHNAPGVSKLSPECR
;
A
#
# COMPACT_ATOMS: atom_id res chain seq x y z
N MET A 1 -18.76 -1.72 -9.72
CA MET A 1 -18.00 -2.96 -9.50
C MET A 1 -16.61 -2.54 -9.04
N ARG A 2 -16.36 -2.56 -7.72
CA ARG A 2 -15.02 -2.29 -7.17
C ARG A 2 -14.44 -3.63 -6.79
N ILE A 3 -13.35 -4.03 -7.43
CA ILE A 3 -12.70 -5.32 -7.22
C ILE A 3 -11.24 -5.03 -6.94
N GLY A 4 -10.80 -5.45 -5.77
CA GLY A 4 -9.44 -5.36 -5.27
C GLY A 4 -9.45 -5.17 -3.75
N THR A 5 -8.49 -5.78 -3.07
CA THR A 5 -8.18 -5.52 -1.65
C THR A 5 -7.43 -4.18 -1.61
N PRO A 6 -7.97 -3.12 -0.96
CA PRO A 6 -7.47 -1.74 -1.01
C PRO A 6 -5.96 -1.57 -0.83
N GLU A 7 -5.37 -2.41 0.00
CA GLU A 7 -3.96 -2.42 0.39
C GLU A 7 -3.03 -2.73 -0.78
N TYR A 8 -3.52 -3.41 -1.82
CA TYR A 8 -2.77 -3.70 -3.06
C TYR A 8 -2.98 -2.64 -4.15
N MET A 9 -3.92 -1.71 -3.99
CA MET A 9 -4.22 -0.72 -5.02
C MET A 9 -3.16 0.37 -5.03
N GLY A 10 -2.61 0.66 -6.21
CA GLY A 10 -1.72 1.81 -6.40
C GLY A 10 -2.44 3.15 -6.20
N PRO A 11 -1.71 4.23 -5.87
CA PRO A 11 -2.28 5.54 -5.60
C PRO A 11 -3.01 6.14 -6.82
N GLU A 12 -2.59 5.77 -8.03
CA GLU A 12 -3.23 6.11 -9.29
C GLU A 12 -4.60 5.47 -9.47
N LEU A 13 -4.79 4.25 -8.93
CA LEU A 13 -6.05 3.53 -8.98
C LEU A 13 -7.02 4.08 -7.93
N ILE A 14 -6.53 4.38 -6.73
CA ILE A 14 -7.34 4.94 -5.64
C ILE A 14 -7.80 6.37 -5.94
N SER A 15 -6.94 7.20 -6.52
CA SER A 15 -7.28 8.58 -6.92
C SER A 15 -8.31 8.66 -8.06
N GLY A 16 -8.67 7.53 -8.69
CA GLY A 16 -9.69 7.48 -9.73
C GLY A 16 -9.29 8.18 -11.02
N ARG A 17 -7.98 8.34 -11.29
CA ARG A 17 -7.51 8.93 -12.55
C ARG A 17 -7.90 8.02 -13.72
N SER A 18 -8.60 8.60 -14.70
CA SER A 18 -8.91 7.91 -15.95
C SER A 18 -7.62 7.66 -16.74
N GLY A 19 -7.42 6.42 -17.23
CA GLY A 19 -6.28 6.05 -18.07
C GLY A 19 -5.01 5.62 -17.30
N TYR A 20 -5.13 4.93 -16.17
CA TYR A 20 -3.97 4.33 -15.50
C TYR A 20 -3.31 3.24 -16.38
N ASP A 21 -1.99 3.09 -16.24
CA ASP A 21 -1.24 2.03 -16.92
C ASP A 21 -1.32 0.74 -16.09
N GLY A 22 -2.05 -0.26 -16.61
CA GLY A 22 -2.24 -1.53 -15.91
C GLY A 22 -0.92 -2.21 -15.50
N LYS A 23 0.14 -2.09 -16.30
CA LYS A 23 1.44 -2.67 -15.96
C LYS A 23 2.06 -2.02 -14.73
N LYS A 24 1.89 -0.70 -14.58
CA LYS A 24 2.40 0.02 -13.39
C LYS A 24 1.64 -0.38 -12.14
N VAL A 25 0.32 -0.55 -12.27
CA VAL A 25 -0.53 -1.04 -11.18
C VAL A 25 -0.12 -2.47 -10.76
N ASP A 26 0.18 -3.36 -11.71
CA ASP A 26 0.64 -4.72 -11.41
C ASP A 26 2.02 -4.73 -10.72
N VAL A 27 2.94 -3.86 -11.16
CA VAL A 27 4.26 -3.67 -10.52
C VAL A 27 4.10 -3.13 -9.09
N TRP A 28 3.17 -2.21 -8.87
CA TRP A 28 2.84 -1.73 -7.54
C TRP A 28 2.32 -2.86 -6.64
N ALA A 29 1.30 -3.58 -7.10
CA ALA A 29 0.68 -4.66 -6.35
C ALA A 29 1.67 -5.78 -6.01
N SER A 30 2.60 -6.10 -6.92
CA SER A 30 3.66 -7.07 -6.68
C SER A 30 4.70 -6.59 -5.65
N GLY A 31 5.00 -5.29 -5.59
CA GLY A 31 5.81 -4.69 -4.53
C GLY A 31 5.17 -4.84 -3.15
N VAL A 32 3.87 -4.53 -3.04
CA VAL A 32 3.08 -4.75 -1.81
C VAL A 32 3.09 -6.24 -1.43
N LEU A 33 2.85 -7.13 -2.38
CA LEU A 33 2.87 -8.57 -2.13
C LEU A 33 4.23 -9.06 -1.63
N LEU A 34 5.33 -8.60 -2.25
CA LEU A 34 6.67 -8.96 -1.80
C LEU A 34 6.94 -8.48 -0.37
N PHE A 35 6.51 -7.27 -0.03
CA PHE A 35 6.61 -6.74 1.33
C PHE A 35 5.84 -7.63 2.33
N VAL A 36 4.61 -8.02 2.00
CA VAL A 36 3.79 -8.92 2.82
C VAL A 36 4.46 -10.28 2.98
N LEU A 37 5.05 -10.84 1.91
CA LEU A 37 5.75 -12.12 1.97
C LEU A 37 7.01 -12.08 2.86
N LEU A 38 7.73 -10.95 2.87
CA LEU A 38 8.95 -10.80 3.67
C LEU A 38 8.67 -10.49 5.14
N LEU A 39 7.65 -9.66 5.41
CA LEU A 39 7.43 -9.07 6.73
C LEU A 39 6.14 -9.53 7.42
N GLY A 40 5.24 -10.20 6.70
CA GLY A 40 3.98 -10.71 7.22
C GLY A 40 2.93 -9.63 7.53
N MET A 41 3.13 -8.41 7.05
CA MET A 41 2.27 -7.24 7.30
C MET A 41 2.17 -6.36 6.06
N PHE A 42 1.14 -5.52 5.97
CA PHE A 42 1.02 -4.57 4.86
C PHE A 42 1.85 -3.31 5.10
N PRO A 43 2.39 -2.68 4.03
CA PRO A 43 3.15 -1.44 4.16
C PRO A 43 2.25 -0.23 4.47
N PHE A 44 0.95 -0.34 4.14
CA PHE A 44 -0.09 0.65 4.35
C PHE A 44 -1.37 -0.08 4.77
N GLU A 45 -2.06 0.42 5.80
CA GLU A 45 -3.24 -0.22 6.37
C GLU A 45 -4.33 0.82 6.65
N MET A 46 -5.59 0.41 6.61
CA MET A 46 -6.70 1.29 6.96
C MET A 46 -6.71 1.56 8.47
N GLU A 47 -6.79 2.82 8.86
CA GLU A 47 -6.97 3.21 10.27
C GLU A 47 -8.38 2.90 10.80
N ASP A 48 -9.37 2.72 9.90
CA ASP A 48 -10.77 2.45 10.23
C ASP A 48 -11.19 1.04 9.78
N GLU A 49 -11.77 0.24 10.69
CA GLU A 49 -12.32 -1.10 10.40
C GLU A 49 -13.49 -1.10 9.40
N ASN A 50 -14.01 0.08 9.02
CA ASN A 50 -15.09 0.20 8.04
C ASN A 50 -14.57 0.07 6.61
N TYR A 51 -14.30 -1.17 6.20
CA TYR A 51 -13.84 -1.61 4.87
C TYR A 51 -14.65 -1.05 3.67
N VAL A 52 -15.85 -0.53 3.92
CA VAL A 52 -16.83 -0.14 2.89
C VAL A 52 -16.89 1.35 2.59
N ASN A 53 -16.19 2.22 3.33
CA ASN A 53 -16.31 3.67 3.17
C ASN A 53 -15.14 4.31 2.38
N THR A 54 -15.39 5.49 1.80
CA THR A 54 -14.39 6.27 1.06
C THR A 54 -13.25 6.78 1.95
N ALA A 55 -13.44 6.81 3.28
CA ALA A 55 -12.45 7.30 4.23
C ALA A 55 -11.28 6.30 4.38
N GLY A 56 -11.54 4.99 4.39
CA GLY A 56 -10.50 3.96 4.41
C GLY A 56 -9.61 3.98 3.17
N LEU A 57 -10.19 4.20 1.98
CA LEU A 57 -9.40 4.40 0.76
C LEU A 57 -8.57 5.69 0.81
N TYR A 58 -9.11 6.76 1.40
CA TYR A 58 -8.40 8.03 1.51
C TYR A 58 -7.23 7.96 2.49
N SER A 59 -7.36 7.23 3.60
CA SER A 59 -6.24 7.03 4.54
C SER A 59 -5.11 6.22 3.91
N ILE A 60 -5.42 5.11 3.25
CA ILE A 60 -4.44 4.35 2.46
C ILE A 60 -3.77 5.25 1.43
N TRP A 61 -4.56 6.00 0.64
CA TRP A 61 -4.01 6.87 -0.39
C TRP A 61 -3.05 7.92 0.20
N ILE A 62 -3.42 8.56 1.32
CA ILE A 62 -2.53 9.51 2.00
C ILE A 62 -1.24 8.84 2.44
N GLN A 63 -1.30 7.64 3.04
CA GLN A 63 -0.10 6.93 3.47
C GLN A 63 0.82 6.62 2.27
N GLN A 64 0.26 6.17 1.15
CA GLN A 64 1.01 5.85 -0.07
C GLN A 64 1.70 7.06 -0.70
N VAL A 65 1.06 8.25 -0.67
CA VAL A 65 1.59 9.45 -1.35
C VAL A 65 2.43 10.35 -0.45
N ARG A 66 2.27 10.26 0.88
CA ARG A 66 2.95 11.15 1.84
C ARG A 66 4.12 10.49 2.57
N THR A 67 4.15 9.17 2.64
CA THR A 67 5.09 8.48 3.52
C THR A 67 5.79 7.37 2.73
N SER A 68 7.12 7.41 2.72
CA SER A 68 7.88 6.25 2.27
C SER A 68 7.55 5.08 3.18
N TRP A 69 7.37 3.89 2.61
CA TRP A 69 7.15 2.66 3.37
C TRP A 69 8.23 2.41 4.44
N GLN A 70 9.47 2.88 4.24
CA GLN A 70 10.58 2.80 5.21
C GLN A 70 10.43 3.77 6.38
N GLU A 71 9.80 4.92 6.13
CA GLU A 71 9.59 6.01 7.10
C GLU A 71 8.29 5.85 7.89
N ASN A 72 7.41 4.94 7.46
CA ASN A 72 6.17 4.64 8.16
C ASN A 72 6.48 3.94 9.50
N PRO A 73 6.16 4.54 10.67
CA PRO A 73 6.44 3.94 11.98
C PRO A 73 5.82 2.56 12.16
N HIS A 74 4.67 2.30 11.51
CA HIS A 74 4.03 0.99 11.48
C HIS A 74 4.97 -0.09 10.94
N ASN A 75 5.79 0.24 9.95
CA ASN A 75 6.64 -0.71 9.25
C ASN A 75 8.00 -0.90 9.95
N ALA A 76 8.37 -0.05 10.90
CA ALA A 76 9.68 -0.06 11.56
C ALA A 76 10.07 -1.43 12.18
N PRO A 77 9.15 -2.18 12.85
CA PRO A 77 9.49 -3.52 13.37
C PRO A 77 9.81 -4.54 12.28
N GLY A 78 9.23 -4.41 11.09
CA GLY A 78 9.51 -5.28 9.94
C GLY A 78 10.78 -4.85 9.20
N VAL A 79 10.86 -3.57 8.85
CA VAL A 79 11.97 -2.97 8.09
C VAL A 79 13.31 -3.07 8.85
N SER A 80 13.30 -2.99 10.18
CA SER A 80 14.52 -3.17 10.98
C SER A 80 15.14 -4.58 10.90
N LYS A 81 14.37 -5.58 10.47
CA LYS A 81 14.84 -6.97 10.28
C LYS A 81 15.43 -7.20 8.88
N LEU A 82 15.18 -6.29 7.94
CA LEU A 82 15.72 -6.38 6.58
C LEU A 82 17.20 -5.98 6.57
N SER A 83 17.95 -6.60 5.66
CA SER A 83 19.33 -6.20 5.41
C SER A 83 19.38 -4.76 4.85
N PRO A 84 20.51 -4.03 4.98
CA PRO A 84 20.62 -2.66 4.50
C PRO A 84 20.27 -2.46 3.02
N GLU A 85 20.48 -3.47 2.18
CA GLU A 85 20.23 -3.45 0.74
C GLU A 85 18.75 -3.59 0.38
N CYS A 86 17.94 -4.12 1.31
CA CYS A 86 16.49 -4.29 1.16
C CYS A 86 15.71 -3.18 1.87
N ARG A 87 16.41 -2.22 2.49
CA ARG A 87 15.83 -1.12 3.23
C ARG A 87 15.68 0.12 2.41
#